data_AF-A0A931U3P9-F1
#
_entry.id   AF-A0A931U3P9-F1
#
_cell.length_a   1.000
_cell.length_b   1.000
_cell.length_c   1.000
_cell.angle_alpha   90.00
_cell.angle_beta   90.00
_cell.angle_gamma   90.00
#
_symmetry.space_group_name_H-M   'P 1'
#
loop_
_entity.id
_entity.type
_entity.pdbx_description
1 polymer ?
#
loop_
_entity_poly.entity_id
_entity_poly.type
_entity_poly.pdbx_seq_one_letter_code
_entity_poly.pdbx_strand_id
1 'polypeptide(L)'
;MPSDLASRIERFAEMAEDLEAYLDERAELVELFIRRELIEDALRAGAELAAADRARLDAADAKLLRRRRRLLRRFPELFEDRPADVPRVYWWWYLDEGPRVREEPVAGAKER
;
A
#
# COMPACT_ATOMS: atom_id res chain seq x y z
N MET A 1 -0.34 -22.21 4.82
CA MET A 1 -1.08 -22.11 3.55
C MET A 1 -0.69 -20.79 2.91
N PRO A 2 -0.04 -20.77 1.73
CA PRO A 2 0.08 -19.51 1.00
C PRO A 2 -1.35 -19.11 0.60
N SER A 3 -1.89 -18.06 1.21
CA SER A 3 -3.10 -17.45 0.65
C SER A 3 -2.79 -17.05 -0.79
N ASP A 4 -3.71 -17.29 -1.71
CA ASP A 4 -3.54 -16.83 -3.08
C ASP A 4 -3.50 -15.29 -3.10
N LEU A 5 -2.74 -14.71 -4.02
CA LEU A 5 -2.57 -13.26 -4.13
C LEU A 5 -3.91 -12.54 -4.31
N ALA A 6 -4.85 -13.14 -5.05
CA ALA A 6 -6.20 -12.60 -5.21
C ALA A 6 -6.92 -12.46 -3.87
N SER A 7 -6.83 -13.45 -2.99
CA SER A 7 -7.44 -13.39 -1.65
C SER A 7 -6.78 -12.34 -0.75
N ARG A 8 -5.48 -12.09 -0.91
CA ARG A 8 -4.82 -10.99 -0.18
C ARG A 8 -5.35 -9.64 -0.65
N ILE A 9 -5.52 -9.46 -1.96
CA ILE A 9 -6.05 -8.23 -2.57
C ILE A 9 -7.51 -8.01 -2.16
N GLU A 10 -8.33 -9.06 -2.18
CA GLU A 10 -9.73 -8.99 -1.73
C GLU A 10 -9.83 -8.50 -0.28
N ARG A 11 -9.08 -9.11 0.64
CA ARG A 11 -9.08 -8.69 2.05
C ARG A 11 -8.53 -7.28 2.26
N PHE A 12 -7.49 -6.90 1.53
CA PHE A 12 -6.99 -5.52 1.57
C PHE A 12 -8.04 -4.52 1.07
N ALA A 13 -8.75 -4.85 -0.01
CA ALA A 13 -9.79 -4.01 -0.56
C ALA A 13 -10.98 -3.86 0.40
N GLU A 14 -11.45 -4.94 1.01
CA GLU A 14 -12.49 -4.90 2.05
C GLU A 14 -12.08 -4.00 3.22
N MET A 15 -10.86 -4.16 3.74
CA MET A 15 -10.41 -3.31 4.84
C MET A 15 -10.27 -1.83 4.43
N ALA A 16 -9.95 -1.55 3.16
CA ALA A 16 -9.91 -0.19 2.64
C ALA A 16 -11.32 0.41 2.44
N GLU A 17 -12.36 -0.41 2.22
CA GLU A 17 -13.76 0.02 2.25
C GLU A 17 -14.17 0.46 3.65
N ASP A 18 -13.84 -0.35 4.64
CA ASP A 18 -14.18 -0.13 6.05
C ASP A 18 -13.21 0.83 6.77
N LEU A 19 -12.34 1.52 6.01
CA LEU A 19 -11.32 2.39 6.56
C LEU A 19 -11.86 3.41 7.56
N GLU A 20 -13.06 3.96 7.33
CA GLU A 20 -13.70 4.92 8.24
C GLU A 20 -14.00 4.33 9.63
N ALA A 21 -14.35 3.04 9.71
CA ALA A 21 -14.54 2.34 10.97
C ALA A 21 -13.20 2.14 11.71
N TYR A 22 -12.12 1.95 10.95
CA TYR A 22 -10.77 1.74 11.50
C TYR A 22 -10.03 3.03 11.87
N LEU A 23 -10.58 4.20 11.58
CA LEU A 23 -9.93 5.49 11.90
C LEU A 23 -9.78 5.77 13.39
N ASP A 24 -10.32 4.92 14.26
CA ASP A 24 -10.09 4.96 15.70
C ASP A 24 -9.35 3.73 16.24
N GLU A 25 -9.08 2.74 15.39
CA GLU A 25 -8.47 1.46 15.74
C GLU A 25 -7.08 1.32 15.11
N ARG A 26 -6.04 1.70 15.86
CA ARG A 26 -4.64 1.64 15.41
C ARG A 26 -4.24 0.24 14.89
N ALA A 27 -4.71 -0.82 15.55
CA ALA A 27 -4.36 -2.19 15.18
C ALA A 27 -4.85 -2.56 13.77
N GLU A 28 -6.07 -2.17 13.42
CA GLU A 28 -6.68 -2.43 12.12
C GLU A 28 -5.96 -1.68 10.99
N LEU A 29 -5.51 -0.44 11.25
CA LEU A 29 -4.68 0.30 10.30
C LEU A 29 -3.30 -0.33 10.09
N VAL A 30 -2.68 -0.84 11.16
CA VAL A 30 -1.40 -1.57 11.04
C VAL A 30 -1.60 -2.85 10.22
N GLU A 31 -2.66 -3.61 10.48
CA GLU A 31 -3.00 -4.81 9.72
C GLU A 31 -3.26 -4.51 8.24
N LEU A 32 -3.95 -3.40 7.92
CA LEU A 32 -4.16 -2.93 6.56
C LEU A 32 -2.82 -2.67 5.84
N PHE A 33 -1.86 -2.06 6.52
CA PHE A 33 -0.52 -1.81 5.97
C PHE A 33 0.27 -3.10 5.74
N ILE A 34 0.26 -4.01 6.72
CA ILE A 34 0.93 -5.33 6.61
C ILE A 34 0.37 -6.10 5.41
N ARG A 35 -0.95 -6.14 5.22
CA ARG A 35 -1.55 -6.84 4.08
C ARG A 35 -1.11 -6.29 2.75
N ARG A 36 -1.00 -4.98 2.64
CA ARG A 36 -0.53 -4.35 1.41
C ARG A 36 0.93 -4.65 1.10
N GLU A 37 1.76 -4.73 2.13
CA GLU A 37 3.16 -5.13 2.03
C GLU A 37 3.28 -6.56 1.50
N LEU A 38 2.48 -7.50 2.02
CA LEU A 38 2.45 -8.88 1.53
C LEU A 38 2.03 -8.98 0.05
N ILE A 39 1.13 -8.11 -0.41
CA ILE A 39 0.76 -8.02 -1.83
C ILE A 39 1.95 -7.52 -2.65
N GLU A 40 2.62 -6.46 -2.19
CA GLU A 40 3.79 -5.89 -2.85
C GLU A 40 4.93 -6.92 -3.00
N ASP A 41 5.21 -7.69 -1.94
CA ASP A 41 6.21 -8.75 -1.95
C ASP A 41 5.92 -9.79 -3.02
N ALA A 42 4.67 -10.23 -3.11
CA ALA A 42 4.26 -11.18 -4.13
C ALA A 42 4.47 -10.61 -5.55
N LEU A 43 4.09 -9.35 -5.78
CA LEU A 43 4.29 -8.68 -7.07
C LEU A 43 5.77 -8.58 -7.45
N ARG A 44 6.66 -8.27 -6.48
CA ARG A 44 8.11 -8.21 -6.72
C ARG A 44 8.75 -9.57 -6.94
N ALA A 45 8.19 -10.61 -6.34
CA ALA A 45 8.58 -11.99 -6.60
C ALA A 45 8.15 -12.47 -8.00
N GLY A 46 7.48 -11.61 -8.80
CA GLY A 46 7.05 -11.90 -10.16
C GLY A 46 5.62 -12.43 -10.25
N ALA A 47 4.82 -12.31 -9.19
CA ALA A 47 3.41 -12.66 -9.28
C ALA A 47 2.67 -11.70 -10.23
N GLU A 48 1.94 -12.27 -11.17
CA GLU A 48 1.11 -11.53 -12.09
C GLU A 48 -0.28 -11.29 -11.50
N LEU A 49 -0.88 -10.14 -11.81
CA LEU A 49 -2.27 -9.86 -11.45
C LEU A 49 -3.16 -10.01 -12.68
N ALA A 50 -4.31 -10.64 -12.48
CA ALA A 50 -5.43 -10.46 -13.38
C ALA A 50 -5.85 -8.97 -13.39
N ALA A 51 -6.37 -8.50 -14.53
CA ALA A 51 -6.80 -7.11 -14.68
C ALA A 51 -7.84 -6.69 -13.63
N ALA A 52 -8.73 -7.59 -13.24
CA ALA A 52 -9.73 -7.35 -12.19
C ALA A 52 -9.08 -7.10 -10.81
N ASP A 53 -8.05 -7.86 -10.46
CA ASP A 53 -7.37 -7.73 -9.16
C ASP A 53 -6.46 -6.50 -9.13
N ARG A 54 -5.84 -6.15 -10.27
CA ARG A 54 -5.17 -4.85 -10.42
C ARG A 54 -6.14 -3.70 -10.17
N ALA A 55 -7.30 -3.71 -10.81
CA ALA A 55 -8.30 -2.65 -10.64
C ALA A 55 -8.81 -2.53 -9.19
N ARG A 56 -9.00 -3.67 -8.49
CA ARG A 56 -9.35 -3.69 -7.07
C ARG A 56 -8.24 -3.08 -6.21
N LEU A 57 -7.00 -3.51 -6.43
CA LEU A 57 -5.84 -2.99 -5.70
C LEU A 57 -5.70 -1.48 -5.89
N ASP A 58 -5.81 -0.99 -7.13
CA ASP A 58 -5.72 0.43 -7.45
C ASP A 58 -6.85 1.24 -6.79
N ALA A 59 -8.07 0.70 -6.75
CA ALA A 59 -9.21 1.34 -6.09
C ALA A 59 -9.03 1.44 -4.57
N ALA A 60 -8.53 0.38 -3.94
CA ALA A 60 -8.22 0.35 -2.52
C ALA A 60 -7.08 1.33 -2.17
N ASP A 61 -6.00 1.31 -2.95
CA ASP A 61 -4.87 2.23 -2.81
C ASP A 61 -5.34 3.70 -2.94
N ALA A 62 -6.24 3.99 -3.88
CA ALA A 62 -6.80 5.33 -4.07
C ALA A 62 -7.63 5.82 -2.85
N LYS A 63 -8.33 4.93 -2.13
CA LYS A 63 -9.11 5.29 -0.93
C LYS A 63 -8.19 5.71 0.20
N LEU A 64 -7.14 4.95 0.44
CA LEU A 64 -6.11 5.28 1.42
C LEU A 64 -5.47 6.63 1.14
N LEU A 65 -5.09 6.89 -0.11
CA LEU A 65 -4.51 8.17 -0.51
C LEU A 65 -5.46 9.36 -0.26
N ARG A 66 -6.76 9.21 -0.57
CA ARG A 66 -7.76 10.26 -0.29
C ARG A 66 -7.92 10.55 1.21
N ARG A 67 -7.65 9.57 2.07
CA ARG A 67 -7.74 9.71 3.54
C ARG A 67 -6.40 9.99 4.21
N ARG A 68 -5.30 10.03 3.47
CA ARG A 68 -3.93 10.25 3.98
C ARG A 68 -3.83 11.40 4.98
N ARG A 69 -4.35 12.60 4.66
CA ARG A 69 -4.31 13.76 5.57
C ARG A 69 -5.06 13.54 6.89
N ARG A 70 -6.10 12.70 6.90
CA ARG A 70 -6.83 12.36 8.12
C ARG A 70 -6.06 11.33 8.93
N LEU A 71 -5.52 10.31 8.27
CA LEU A 71 -4.68 9.29 8.90
C LEU A 71 -3.43 9.90 9.55
N LEU A 72 -2.70 10.76 8.82
CA LEU A 72 -1.54 11.52 9.31
C LEU A 72 -1.85 12.33 10.58
N ARG A 73 -2.99 13.03 10.60
CA ARG A 73 -3.39 13.84 11.76
C ARG A 73 -3.83 13.00 12.95
N ARG A 74 -4.41 11.82 12.70
CA ARG A 74 -5.03 10.98 13.73
C ARG A 74 -4.04 10.04 14.39
N PHE A 75 -3.08 9.54 13.62
CA PHE A 75 -2.08 8.57 14.03
C PHE A 75 -0.66 9.04 13.68
N PRO A 76 -0.25 10.26 14.06
CA PRO A 76 1.07 10.78 13.67
C PRO A 76 2.19 9.81 14.02
N GLU A 77 2.09 9.00 15.08
CA GLU A 77 3.08 7.97 15.45
C GLU A 77 3.23 6.82 14.44
N LEU A 78 2.17 6.49 13.68
CA LEU A 78 2.28 5.55 12.56
C LEU A 78 2.96 6.20 11.35
N PHE A 79 3.07 7.52 11.36
CA PHE A 79 3.51 8.35 10.25
C PHE A 79 4.86 9.07 10.48
N GLU A 80 5.25 9.38 11.70
CA GLU A 80 6.40 10.23 12.04
C GLU A 80 7.56 9.39 12.56
N ASP A 81 7.26 8.40 13.40
CA ASP A 81 8.22 7.43 13.89
C ASP A 81 8.26 6.25 12.94
N ARG A 82 9.19 6.28 11.98
CA ARG A 82 9.46 5.11 11.14
C ARG A 82 9.84 3.94 12.05
N PRO A 83 9.03 2.88 12.15
CA PRO A 83 9.46 1.68 12.85
C PRO A 83 10.72 1.17 12.13
N ALA A 84 11.81 0.97 12.88
CA ALA A 84 13.13 0.66 12.31
C ALA A 84 13.14 -0.63 11.47
N ASP A 85 12.11 -1.45 11.67
CA ASP A 85 11.80 -2.73 11.07
C ASP A 85 11.01 -2.67 9.76
N VAL A 86 10.58 -1.48 9.29
CA VAL A 86 9.82 -1.35 8.03
C VAL A 86 10.69 -0.76 6.89
N PRO A 87 11.05 -1.57 5.87
CA PRO A 87 11.83 -1.09 4.72
C PRO A 87 11.08 -0.03 3.89
N ARG A 88 11.80 1.04 3.51
CA ARG A 88 11.27 2.21 2.77
C ARG A 88 10.61 1.84 1.44
N VAL A 89 10.99 0.69 0.87
CA VAL A 89 10.45 0.16 -0.38
C VAL A 89 8.97 -0.27 -0.24
N TYR A 90 8.46 -0.44 0.98
CA TYR A 90 7.07 -0.82 1.27
C TYR A 90 6.17 0.37 1.62
N TRP A 91 6.68 1.59 1.49
CA TRP A 91 6.05 2.85 1.92
C TRP A 91 5.48 3.68 0.76
N TRP A 92 4.77 3.05 -0.17
CA TRP A 92 4.13 3.72 -1.33
C TRP A 92 3.03 4.74 -0.93
N TRP A 93 2.61 4.80 0.33
CA TRP A 93 1.64 5.75 0.90
C TRP A 93 2.30 7.00 1.50
N TYR A 94 3.62 6.97 1.71
CA TYR A 94 4.39 8.08 2.29
C TYR A 94 4.86 9.11 1.27
N LEU A 95 4.93 8.72 0.01
CA LEU A 95 5.67 9.49 -0.99
C LEU A 95 4.85 10.63 -1.62
N ASP A 96 3.57 10.82 -1.29
CA ASP A 96 2.63 11.63 -2.12
C ASP A 96 2.57 11.17 -3.59
N GLU A 97 3.14 10.00 -3.85
CA GLU A 97 3.30 9.40 -5.15
C GLU A 97 2.43 8.15 -5.12
N GLY A 98 1.29 8.20 -5.80
CA GLY A 98 0.56 6.96 -6.10
C GLY A 98 1.48 5.96 -6.83
N PRO A 99 1.00 4.73 -7.11
CA PRO A 99 1.79 3.68 -7.77
C PRO A 99 2.45 4.11 -9.11
N ARG A 100 2.07 5.26 -9.68
CA ARG A 100 2.64 5.90 -10.87
C ARG A 100 4.13 6.28 -10.80
N VAL A 101 4.75 6.44 -9.62
CA VAL A 101 6.21 6.72 -9.56
C VAL A 101 7.08 5.47 -9.70
N ARG A 102 6.45 4.30 -9.87
CA ARG A 102 7.17 3.07 -10.22
C ARG A 102 7.50 2.97 -11.72
N GLU A 103 7.03 3.91 -12.52
CA GLU A 103 7.28 4.00 -13.97
C GLU A 103 8.03 5.28 -14.35
N GLU A 104 9.16 5.57 -13.69
CA GLU A 104 10.25 6.20 -14.44
C GLU A 104 11.21 5.09 -14.86
N PRO A 105 11.24 4.67 -16.14
CA PRO A 105 12.46 4.08 -16.64
C PRO A 105 13.53 5.15 -16.44
N VAL A 106 14.70 4.77 -15.92
CA VAL A 106 15.88 5.63 -15.86
C VAL A 106 16.25 6.01 -17.31
N ALA A 107 15.56 7.01 -17.84
CA ALA A 107 15.79 7.59 -19.14
C ALA A 107 16.85 8.66 -18.94
N GLY A 108 18.10 8.26 -19.11
CA GLY A 108 19.20 9.21 -19.30
C GLY A 108 20.23 9.24 -18.18
N ALA A 109 21.10 8.23 -18.15
CA ALA A 109 22.52 8.46 -17.88
C ALA A 109 23.32 8.05 -19.12
N LYS A 110 23.10 8.78 -20.22
CA LYS A 110 24.13 9.01 -21.23
C LYS A 110 24.74 10.37 -20.94
N GLU A 111 25.85 10.38 -20.22
CA GLU A 111 26.92 11.37 -20.40
C GLU A 111 28.21 10.56 -20.36
N ARG A 112 28.70 10.19 -21.54
CA ARG A 112 29.93 10.69 -22.18
C ARG A 112 31.18 9.94 -21.73
#